data_AF-A0A377DUB1-F1
#
_entry.id   AF-A0A377DUB1-F1
#
_cell.length_a   1.000
_cell.length_b   1.000
_cell.length_c   1.000
_cell.angle_alpha   90.00
_cell.angle_beta   90.00
_cell.angle_gamma   90.00
#
_symmetry.space_group_name_H-M   'P 1'
#
loop_
_entity.id
_entity.type
_entity.pdbx_description
1 polymer ?
#
loop_
_entity_poly.entity_id
_entity_poly.type
_entity_poly.pdbx_seq_one_letter_code
_entity_poly.pdbx_strand_id
1 'polypeptide(L)'
;MSLVTASNGWGDTLRYLQAIEKRLEKLAVDPHRDRAQMLKVENVQQAWQQWINKLPPARREDEDVKEIRWMIEELRVSYFAQQLGTPYPISDKRILQAMEQISG
;
A
#
# COMPACT_ATOMS: atom_id res chain seq x y z
N MET A 1 21.97 0.58 5.86
CA MET A 1 21.35 -0.35 6.83
C MET A 1 20.59 0.45 7.87
N SER A 2 19.31 0.71 7.61
CA SER A 2 18.25 1.06 8.57
C SER A 2 16.99 1.25 7.74
N LEU A 3 16.43 0.12 7.30
CA LEU A 3 15.00 0.03 7.01
C LEU A 3 14.33 -0.14 8.39
N VAL A 4 13.09 0.32 8.51
CA VAL A 4 12.27 0.28 9.74
C VAL A 4 12.44 1.50 10.66
N THR A 5 11.79 2.60 10.29
CA THR A 5 10.79 3.15 11.21
C THR A 5 9.44 2.82 10.62
N ALA A 6 8.97 1.60 10.89
CA ALA A 6 7.56 1.32 10.84
C ALA A 6 6.92 2.20 11.91
N SER A 7 6.29 3.31 11.53
CA SER A 7 5.45 4.08 12.44
C SER A 7 4.16 3.30 12.69
N ASN A 8 4.30 2.17 13.39
CA ASN A 8 3.21 1.31 13.83
C ASN A 8 2.43 1.97 14.98
N GLY A 9 1.94 3.20 14.79
CA GLY A 9 1.31 4.02 15.80
C GLY A 9 0.25 4.97 15.24
N TRP A 10 -0.29 5.80 16.13
CA TRP A 10 -1.38 6.75 15.87
C TRP A 10 -1.09 7.75 14.75
N GLY A 11 0.18 8.10 14.52
CA GLY A 11 0.58 9.06 13.48
C GLY A 11 0.27 8.57 12.06
N ASP A 12 0.55 7.30 11.77
CA ASP A 12 0.22 6.72 10.46
C ASP A 12 -1.28 6.49 10.31
N THR A 13 -1.95 6.07 11.38
CA THR A 13 -3.42 5.96 11.36
C THR A 13 -4.06 7.30 11.01
N LEU A 14 -3.61 8.41 11.61
CA LEU A 14 -4.10 9.74 11.27
C LEU A 14 -3.80 10.13 9.83
N ARG A 15 -2.58 9.85 9.33
CA ARG A 15 -2.21 10.14 7.93
C ARG A 15 -3.08 9.36 6.94
N TYR A 16 -3.40 8.10 7.22
CA TYR A 16 -4.30 7.32 6.37
C TYR A 16 -5.74 7.86 6.41
N LEU A 17 -6.23 8.31 7.57
CA LEU A 17 -7.54 8.95 7.66
C LEU A 17 -7.58 10.26 6.85
N GLN A 18 -6.54 11.09 6.95
CA GLN A 18 -6.41 12.30 6.13
C GLN A 18 -6.34 11.97 4.62
N ALA A 19 -5.74 10.84 4.25
CA ALA A 19 -5.72 10.40 2.86
C ALA A 19 -7.12 10.03 2.36
N ILE A 20 -7.97 9.43 3.21
CA ILE A 20 -9.37 9.13 2.90
C ILE A 20 -10.16 10.43 2.73
N GLU A 21 -9.99 11.41 3.61
CA GLU A 21 -10.63 12.72 3.50
C GLU A 21 -10.28 13.41 2.17
N LYS A 22 -8.99 13.50 1.83
CA LYS A 22 -8.53 14.04 0.54
C LYS A 22 -9.04 13.26 -0.67
N ARG A 23 -9.25 11.95 -0.52
CA ARG A 23 -9.86 11.14 -1.58
C ARG A 23 -11.30 11.55 -1.83
N LEU A 24 -12.09 11.76 -0.77
CA LEU A 24 -13.49 12.17 -0.89
C LEU A 24 -13.62 13.53 -1.58
N GLU A 25 -12.73 14.48 -1.27
CA GLU A 25 -12.66 15.79 -1.96
C GLU A 25 -12.41 15.61 -3.46
N LYS A 26 -11.42 14.79 -3.85
CA LYS A 26 -11.06 14.55 -5.26
C LYS A 26 -12.11 13.75 -6.00
N LEU A 27 -12.78 12.82 -5.34
CA LEU A 27 -13.84 11.99 -5.92
C LEU A 27 -14.98 12.86 -6.46
N ALA A 28 -15.32 13.95 -5.77
CA ALA A 28 -16.33 14.90 -6.25
C ALA A 28 -15.90 15.67 -7.50
N VAL A 29 -14.59 15.82 -7.73
CA VAL A 29 -14.03 16.56 -8.86
C VAL A 29 -13.83 15.66 -10.08
N ASP A 30 -13.25 14.47 -9.91
CA ASP A 30 -12.96 13.52 -10.99
C ASP A 30 -13.17 12.05 -10.56
N PRO A 31 -14.41 11.55 -10.64
CA PRO A 31 -14.75 10.17 -10.29
C PRO A 31 -14.08 9.11 -11.18
N HIS A 32 -13.78 9.44 -12.43
CA HIS A 32 -13.17 8.49 -13.36
C HIS A 32 -11.72 8.22 -13.00
N ARG A 33 -10.97 9.27 -12.63
CA ARG A 33 -9.60 9.13 -12.15
C ARG A 33 -9.54 8.36 -10.83
N ASP A 34 -10.43 8.64 -9.88
CA ASP A 34 -10.49 7.88 -8.62
C ASP A 34 -10.74 6.39 -8.90
N ARG A 35 -11.74 6.07 -9.74
CA ARG A 35 -12.03 4.69 -10.14
C ARG A 35 -10.84 4.00 -10.79
N ALA A 36 -10.13 4.68 -11.70
CA ALA A 36 -8.95 4.12 -12.35
C ALA A 36 -7.82 3.85 -11.34
N GLN A 37 -7.62 4.73 -10.36
CA GLN A 37 -6.63 4.52 -9.29
C GLN A 37 -7.04 3.39 -8.35
N MET A 38 -8.33 3.28 -8.01
CA MET A 38 -8.85 2.20 -7.19
C MET A 38 -8.67 0.83 -7.84
N LEU A 39 -8.94 0.71 -9.14
CA LEU A 39 -8.70 -0.53 -9.86
C LEU A 39 -7.23 -0.99 -9.75
N LYS A 40 -6.27 -0.05 -9.73
CA LYS A 40 -4.86 -0.39 -9.50
C LYS A 40 -4.60 -0.90 -8.09
N VAL A 41 -5.18 -0.26 -7.08
CA VAL A 41 -5.09 -0.71 -5.68
C VAL A 41 -5.70 -2.10 -5.52
N GLU A 42 -6.90 -2.32 -6.07
CA GLU A 42 -7.61 -3.60 -6.02
C GLU A 42 -6.80 -4.71 -6.68
N ASN A 43 -6.20 -4.45 -7.86
CA ASN A 43 -5.34 -5.43 -8.54
C ASN A 43 -4.14 -5.84 -7.68
N VAL A 44 -3.47 -4.88 -7.03
CA VAL A 44 -2.34 -5.18 -6.13
C VAL A 44 -2.81 -5.95 -4.89
N GLN A 45 -3.95 -5.59 -4.31
CA GLN A 45 -4.53 -6.29 -3.17
C GLN A 45 -4.90 -7.75 -3.51
N GLN A 46 -5.47 -7.99 -4.69
CA GLN A 46 -5.75 -9.35 -5.17
C GLN A 46 -4.47 -10.15 -5.36
N ALA A 47 -3.44 -9.55 -5.98
CA ALA A 47 -2.13 -10.19 -6.15
C ALA A 47 -1.51 -10.55 -4.79
N TRP A 48 -1.53 -9.63 -3.83
CA TRP A 48 -1.07 -9.86 -2.46
C TRP A 48 -1.83 -10.99 -1.77
N GLN A 49 -3.17 -11.01 -1.87
CA GLN A 49 -3.98 -12.06 -1.25
C GLN A 49 -3.67 -13.45 -1.84
N GLN A 50 -3.47 -13.54 -3.16
CA GLN A 50 -3.07 -14.79 -3.81
C GLN A 50 -1.65 -15.20 -3.41
N TRP A 51 -0.73 -14.23 -3.32
CA TRP A 51 0.66 -14.44 -2.95
C TRP A 51 0.80 -14.94 -1.51
N ILE A 52 0.20 -14.26 -0.52
CA ILE A 52 0.29 -14.65 0.89
C ILE A 52 -0.33 -16.03 1.16
N ASN A 53 -1.37 -16.40 0.40
CA ASN A 53 -2.00 -17.71 0.51
C ASN A 53 -1.10 -18.85 0.01
N LYS A 54 -0.15 -18.57 -0.90
CA LYS A 54 0.85 -19.54 -1.38
C LYS A 54 2.01 -19.73 -0.42
N LEU A 55 2.24 -18.78 0.50
CA LEU A 55 3.30 -18.90 1.49
C LEU A 55 2.97 -19.96 2.56
N PRO A 56 3.98 -20.70 3.05
CA PRO A 56 3.83 -21.55 4.24
C PRO A 56 3.25 -20.75 5.41
N PRO A 57 2.35 -21.32 6.25
CA PRO A 57 1.75 -20.59 7.37
C PRO A 57 2.76 -19.91 8.28
N ALA A 58 3.91 -20.54 8.53
CA ALA A 58 4.98 -19.99 9.36
C ALA A 58 5.61 -18.71 8.78
N ARG A 59 5.68 -18.56 7.44
CA ARG A 59 6.26 -17.39 6.76
C ARG A 59 5.32 -16.19 6.75
N ARG A 60 4.01 -16.39 6.94
CA ARG A 60 3.00 -15.30 6.79
C ARG A 60 3.17 -14.17 7.81
N GLU A 61 3.80 -14.49 8.94
CA GLU A 61 4.07 -13.55 10.02
C GLU A 61 5.46 -12.91 9.96
N ASP A 62 6.26 -13.26 8.96
CA ASP A 62 7.59 -12.68 8.79
C ASP A 62 7.49 -11.18 8.46
N GLU A 63 8.49 -10.42 8.92
CA GLU A 63 8.47 -8.96 8.80
C GLU A 63 8.53 -8.49 7.34
N ASP A 64 9.22 -9.22 6.46
CA ASP A 64 9.25 -8.96 5.02
C ASP A 64 7.86 -9.12 4.38
N VAL A 65 7.07 -10.09 4.85
CA VAL A 65 5.68 -10.31 4.41
C VAL A 65 4.73 -9.24 4.93
N LYS A 66 4.88 -8.83 6.20
CA LYS A 66 4.11 -7.75 6.80
C LYS A 66 4.37 -6.40 6.12
N GLU A 67 5.61 -6.14 5.70
CA GLU A 67 5.97 -4.91 4.99
C GLU A 67 5.19 -4.75 3.68
N ILE A 68 4.93 -5.82 2.94
CA ILE A 68 4.12 -5.75 1.70
C ILE A 68 2.72 -5.18 1.97
N ARG A 69 2.11 -5.52 3.11
CA ARG A 69 0.81 -4.96 3.50
C ARG A 69 0.89 -3.44 3.69
N TRP A 70 1.96 -2.95 4.32
CA TRP A 70 2.18 -1.52 4.51
C TRP A 70 2.45 -0.78 3.20
N MET A 71 3.21 -1.39 2.29
CA MET A 71 3.43 -0.83 0.95
C MET A 71 2.10 -0.57 0.20
N ILE A 72 1.06 -1.39 0.42
CA ILE A 72 -0.27 -1.18 -0.18
C ILE A 72 -0.96 0.05 0.41
N GLU A 73 -0.82 0.30 1.71
CA GLU A 73 -1.35 1.52 2.33
C GLU A 73 -0.59 2.76 1.82
N GLU A 74 0.72 2.67 1.61
CA GLU A 74 1.49 3.73 0.96
C GLU A 74 1.06 3.97 -0.50
N LEU A 75 0.71 2.92 -1.23
CA LEU A 75 0.16 3.05 -2.59
C LEU A 75 -1.14 3.87 -2.59
N ARG A 76 -2.02 3.66 -1.61
CA ARG A 76 -3.26 4.43 -1.46
C ARG A 76 -2.97 5.90 -1.21
N VAL A 77 -2.04 6.21 -0.30
CA VAL A 77 -1.62 7.60 -0.05
C VAL A 77 -1.03 8.24 -1.31
N SER A 78 -0.18 7.52 -2.04
CA SER A 78 0.41 7.95 -3.31
C SER A 78 -0.64 8.27 -4.38
N TYR A 79 -1.72 7.49 -4.49
CA TYR A 79 -2.76 7.79 -5.48
C TYR A 79 -3.72 8.90 -5.06
N PHE A 80 -4.20 8.87 -3.81
CA PHE A 80 -5.30 9.70 -3.39
C PHE A 80 -4.87 10.98 -2.68
N ALA A 81 -3.69 10.99 -2.07
CA ALA A 81 -3.26 12.05 -1.16
C ALA A 81 -1.78 12.42 -1.29
N GLN A 82 -1.29 12.58 -2.54
CA GLN A 82 0.12 12.89 -2.86
C GLN A 82 0.78 13.97 -1.99
N GLN A 83 0.04 15.01 -1.59
CA GLN A 83 0.54 16.10 -0.75
C GLN A 83 0.98 15.64 0.66
N LEU A 84 0.47 14.49 1.14
CA LEU A 84 0.86 13.92 2.43
C LEU A 84 2.22 13.20 2.35
N GLY A 85 2.70 12.91 1.14
CA GLY A 85 3.94 12.17 0.93
C GLY A 85 3.89 10.70 1.32
N THR A 86 4.93 9.98 0.93
CA THR A 86 5.19 8.59 1.33
C THR A 86 6.62 8.51 1.86
N PRO A 87 6.94 7.61 2.80
CA PRO A 87 8.28 7.50 3.39
C PRO A 87 9.34 7.06 2.37
N TYR A 88 8.92 6.44 1.27
CA TYR A 88 9.77 6.04 0.14
C TYR A 88 8.97 6.05 -1.17
N PRO A 89 9.63 6.03 -2.35
CA PRO A 89 8.94 5.95 -3.63
C PRO A 89 8.15 4.63 -3.77
N ILE A 90 6.82 4.73 -3.91
CA ILE A 90 5.92 3.57 -4.02
C ILE A 90 5.18 3.56 -5.37
N SER A 91 4.96 2.37 -5.92
CA SER A 91 4.06 2.13 -7.05
C SER A 91 3.56 0.68 -7.02
N ASP A 92 2.49 0.40 -7.76
CA ASP A 92 1.97 -0.94 -8.04
C ASP A 92 3.08 -1.89 -8.51
N LYS A 93 3.87 -1.47 -9.51
CA LYS A 93 5.00 -2.26 -10.02
C LYS A 93 6.02 -2.61 -8.93
N ARG A 94 6.36 -1.67 -8.05
CA ARG A 94 7.35 -1.91 -6.96
C ARG A 94 6.84 -2.93 -5.96
N ILE A 95 5.55 -2.92 -5.65
CA ILE A 95 4.94 -3.89 -4.72
C ILE A 95 4.96 -5.30 -5.32
N LEU A 96 4.59 -5.43 -6.60
CA LEU A 96 4.65 -6.72 -7.29
C LEU A 96 6.08 -7.28 -7.31
N GLN A 97 7.08 -6.45 -7.58
CA GLN A 97 8.50 -6.85 -7.56
C GLN A 97 8.98 -7.25 -6.15
N ALA A 98 8.53 -6.55 -5.10
CA ALA A 98 8.88 -6.90 -3.74
C ALA A 98 8.32 -8.28 -3.35
N MET A 99 7.09 -8.60 -3.76
CA MET A 99 6.52 -9.95 -3.56
C MET A 99 7.31 -11.03 -4.30
N GLU A 100 7.72 -10.77 -5.54
CA GLU A 100 8.57 -11.70 -6.32
C GLU A 100 9.91 -11.96 -5.63
N GLN A 101 10.55 -10.92 -5.08
CA GLN A 101 11.83 -11.04 -4.38
C GLN A 101 11.75 -11.86 -3.09
N ILE A 102 10.62 -11.83 -2.38
CA ILE A 102 10.41 -12.63 -1.17
C ILE A 102 10.11 -14.10 -1.50
N SER A 103 9.57 -14.37 -2.69
CA SER A 103 9.22 -15.72 -3.15
C SER A 103 10.33 -16.46 -3.89
N GLY A 104 11.35 -15.75 -4.39
CA GLY A 104 12.55 -16.33 -5.01
C GLY A 104 13.58 -16.74 -3.98
#